data_AF-A0A0D6TJ75-F1
#
_entry.id   AF-A0A0D6TJ75-F1
#
_cell.length_a   1.000
_cell.length_b   1.000
_cell.length_c   1.000
_cell.angle_alpha   90.00
_cell.angle_beta   90.00
_cell.angle_gamma   90.00
#
_symmetry.space_group_name_H-M   'P 1'
#
loop_
_entity.id
_entity.type
_entity.pdbx_description
1 polymer ?
#
loop_
_entity_poly.entity_id
_entity_poly.type
_entity_poly.pdbx_seq_one_letter_code
_entity_poly.pdbx_strand_id
1 'polypeptide(L)'
;MKKLKKYLLHTFFIFIFLVCFLYKGYGQQAMGRIYDQMRAQSFLLYDNGLIIQDGNPMNRGFVQRDPSGFMYLMVPAANPMINAYFIAWDRRFIEIDRYRGANVIGYYDGFIPNNPFANVYQKPNYKQNYGIETSQGNFIQIPDEVVNKDRPYGDIMITNEMKAQECYKNAYSTSTGLDREKFTMCMIQNMAGKKELDILNCIRNSKTPEERALCLFEKLGGQKEKEIAQKIYDCYAAYGNDWSRYPLCMSIGISDPEISKILACMEQQSKSGDVTFMGTALCYGLQNFDLNAETQIIIECALASGGEPYTFAGCAGGQLLTRELDKCFTYGIGGERGCFGKNNDIIKGLKAIGDALNIKFGPNNDITKLWNNTVNDITTGPGYNHEAVKTIRNISNEIGRTSDNLGKTIEKALPKIKIKW
;
A
#
# COMPACT_ATOMS: atom_id res chain seq x y z
N MET A 1 23.19 -59.76 -55.38
CA MET A 1 23.23 -58.33 -55.80
C MET A 1 21.88 -57.64 -55.99
N LYS A 2 20.79 -58.31 -56.44
CA LYS A 2 19.47 -57.65 -56.60
C LYS A 2 18.76 -57.24 -55.29
N LYS A 3 18.94 -57.96 -54.18
CA LYS A 3 18.34 -57.61 -52.87
C LYS A 3 18.99 -56.40 -52.18
N LEU A 4 20.29 -56.16 -52.41
CA LEU A 4 21.01 -55.03 -51.81
C LEU A 4 20.58 -53.68 -52.41
N LYS A 5 20.27 -53.65 -53.72
CA LYS A 5 19.80 -52.45 -54.44
C LYS A 5 18.40 -51.98 -53.99
N LYS A 6 17.51 -52.92 -53.61
CA LYS A 6 16.16 -52.59 -53.11
C LYS A 6 16.18 -52.02 -51.70
N TYR A 7 17.08 -52.51 -50.85
CA TYR A 7 17.24 -52.00 -49.49
C TYR A 7 17.79 -50.57 -49.52
N LEU A 8 18.85 -50.31 -50.30
CA LEU A 8 19.45 -48.97 -50.40
C LEU A 8 18.48 -47.91 -50.92
N LEU A 9 17.59 -48.26 -51.86
CA LEU A 9 16.60 -47.32 -52.40
C LEU A 9 15.51 -46.95 -51.37
N HIS A 10 15.09 -47.91 -50.54
CA HIS A 10 14.12 -47.66 -49.46
C HIS A 10 14.72 -46.88 -48.30
N THR A 11 15.96 -47.16 -47.88
CA THR A 11 16.61 -46.36 -46.83
C THR A 11 16.85 -44.93 -47.28
N PHE A 12 17.19 -44.71 -48.56
CA PHE A 12 17.39 -43.36 -49.10
C PHE A 12 16.08 -42.55 -49.18
N PHE A 13 14.96 -43.18 -49.57
CA PHE A 13 13.65 -42.53 -49.56
C PHE A 13 13.13 -42.24 -48.14
N ILE A 14 13.35 -43.16 -47.19
CA ILE A 14 12.99 -42.93 -45.78
C ILE A 14 13.84 -41.80 -45.19
N PHE A 15 15.12 -41.70 -45.55
CA PHE A 15 16.00 -40.62 -45.10
C PHE A 15 15.60 -39.27 -45.70
N ILE A 16 15.25 -39.19 -46.99
CA ILE A 16 14.72 -37.96 -47.61
C ILE A 16 13.39 -37.56 -46.97
N PHE A 17 12.50 -38.51 -46.70
CA PHE A 17 11.21 -38.22 -46.06
C PHE A 17 11.37 -37.75 -44.60
N LEU A 18 12.34 -38.30 -43.85
CA LEU A 18 12.71 -37.84 -42.50
C LEU A 18 13.40 -36.47 -42.52
N VAL A 19 14.27 -36.20 -43.49
CA VAL A 19 14.90 -34.89 -43.66
C VAL A 19 13.87 -33.84 -44.07
N CYS A 20 12.88 -34.17 -44.90
CA CYS A 20 11.75 -33.28 -45.22
C CYS A 20 10.80 -33.04 -44.03
N PHE A 21 10.60 -34.03 -43.15
CA PHE A 21 9.83 -33.85 -41.92
C PHE A 21 10.57 -33.04 -40.84
N LEU A 22 11.90 -33.11 -40.81
CA LEU A 22 12.76 -32.28 -39.94
C LEU A 22 13.01 -30.88 -40.53
N TYR A 23 12.78 -30.68 -41.83
CA TYR A 23 12.75 -29.38 -42.51
C TYR A 23 11.36 -28.73 -42.53
N LYS A 24 10.51 -28.98 -41.53
CA LYS A 24 9.62 -27.91 -41.06
C LYS A 24 10.49 -26.88 -40.37
N GLY A 25 11.26 -26.13 -41.17
CA GLY A 25 11.84 -24.87 -40.71
C GLY A 25 10.69 -24.10 -40.08
N TYR A 26 10.85 -23.72 -38.83
CA TYR A 26 9.94 -22.80 -38.15
C TYR A 26 9.93 -21.52 -38.98
N GLY A 27 9.03 -21.44 -39.94
CA GLY A 27 8.84 -20.26 -40.77
C GLY A 27 8.36 -19.17 -39.83
N GLN A 28 9.17 -18.11 -39.69
CA GLN A 28 8.78 -16.93 -38.93
C GLN A 28 7.48 -16.39 -39.53
N GLN A 29 6.40 -16.43 -38.75
CA GLN A 29 5.12 -15.92 -39.21
C GLN A 29 5.07 -14.40 -39.01
N ALA A 30 4.78 -13.67 -40.07
CA ALA A 30 4.53 -12.23 -39.96
C ALA A 30 3.25 -12.00 -39.15
N MET A 31 3.39 -11.21 -38.08
CA MET A 31 2.30 -10.86 -37.16
C MET A 31 1.57 -9.57 -37.58
N GLY A 32 2.29 -8.67 -38.24
CA GLY A 32 1.80 -7.39 -38.71
C GLY A 32 2.95 -6.43 -39.02
N ARG A 33 2.59 -5.23 -39.48
CA ARG A 33 3.51 -4.14 -39.83
C ARG A 33 3.25 -2.93 -38.94
N ILE A 34 4.34 -2.32 -38.48
CA ILE A 34 4.39 -1.07 -37.75
C ILE A 34 4.68 0.04 -38.75
N TYR A 35 3.88 1.09 -38.80
CA TYR A 35 4.06 2.25 -39.66
C TYR A 35 4.48 3.45 -38.81
N ASP A 36 5.65 4.00 -39.09
CA ASP A 36 6.09 5.32 -38.61
C ASP A 36 5.74 6.35 -39.69
N GLN A 37 4.62 7.04 -39.49
CA GLN A 37 4.11 8.03 -40.43
C GLN A 37 4.93 9.31 -40.40
N MET A 38 5.54 9.64 -39.26
CA MET A 38 6.36 10.84 -39.09
C MET A 38 7.66 10.75 -39.90
N ARG A 39 8.24 9.55 -40.00
CA ARG A 39 9.52 9.30 -40.71
C ARG A 39 9.32 8.63 -42.07
N ALA A 40 8.08 8.33 -42.45
CA ALA A 40 7.72 7.58 -43.67
C ALA A 40 8.47 6.23 -43.76
N GLN A 41 8.46 5.46 -42.68
CA GLN A 41 9.12 4.16 -42.55
C GLN A 41 8.15 3.09 -42.06
N SER A 42 8.46 1.83 -42.31
CA SER A 42 7.70 0.71 -41.77
C SER A 42 8.58 -0.47 -41.38
N PHE A 43 8.08 -1.27 -40.44
CA PHE A 43 8.79 -2.42 -39.89
C PHE A 43 7.85 -3.62 -39.85
N LEU A 44 8.29 -4.76 -40.36
CA LEU A 44 7.57 -6.03 -40.27
C LEU A 44 7.90 -6.73 -38.95
N LEU A 45 6.88 -7.06 -38.16
CA LEU A 45 6.99 -7.78 -36.90
C LEU A 45 6.70 -9.27 -37.11
N TYR A 46 7.58 -10.13 -36.59
CA TYR A 46 7.44 -11.58 -36.60
C TYR A 46 6.99 -12.11 -35.22
N ASP A 47 6.44 -13.32 -35.22
CA ASP A 47 5.94 -14.04 -34.04
C ASP A 47 6.98 -14.25 -32.93
N ASN A 48 8.25 -14.36 -33.28
CA ASN A 48 9.37 -14.43 -32.35
C ASN A 48 9.84 -13.08 -31.79
N GLY A 49 9.12 -11.99 -32.08
CA GLY A 49 9.45 -10.64 -31.63
C GLY A 49 10.51 -9.93 -32.47
N LEU A 50 11.04 -10.55 -33.53
CA LEU A 50 11.95 -9.88 -34.46
C LEU A 50 11.17 -8.81 -35.23
N ILE A 51 11.73 -7.60 -35.33
CA ILE A 51 11.29 -6.56 -36.25
C ILE A 51 12.36 -6.28 -37.29
N ILE A 52 11.96 -6.06 -38.54
CA ILE A 52 12.86 -5.74 -39.64
C ILE A 52 12.29 -4.54 -40.41
N GLN A 53 13.11 -3.52 -40.67
CA GLN A 53 12.69 -2.38 -41.48
C GLN A 53 12.44 -2.80 -42.94
N ASP A 54 11.30 -2.39 -43.49
CA ASP A 54 11.01 -2.57 -44.92
C ASP A 54 12.04 -1.80 -45.77
N GLY A 55 12.63 -2.47 -46.75
CA GLY A 55 13.66 -1.90 -47.62
C GLY A 55 15.05 -1.76 -46.99
N ASN A 56 15.23 -2.05 -45.69
CA ASN A 56 16.53 -2.05 -45.03
C ASN A 56 16.68 -3.19 -44.00
N PRO A 57 16.91 -4.44 -44.44
CA PRO A 57 16.94 -5.61 -43.56
C PRO A 57 18.03 -5.59 -42.47
N MET A 58 19.04 -4.74 -42.63
CA MET A 58 20.10 -4.56 -41.63
C MET A 58 19.61 -3.78 -40.41
N ASN A 59 18.58 -2.95 -40.56
CA ASN A 59 17.93 -2.31 -39.44
C ASN A 59 16.84 -3.22 -38.86
N ARG A 60 17.21 -3.93 -37.79
CA ARG A 60 16.37 -4.93 -37.13
C ARG A 60 16.58 -4.89 -35.63
N GLY A 61 15.60 -5.39 -34.89
CA GLY A 61 15.66 -5.46 -33.43
C GLY A 61 14.66 -6.47 -32.88
N PHE A 62 14.64 -6.62 -31.57
CA PHE A 62 13.65 -7.47 -30.90
C PHE A 62 12.74 -6.60 -30.06
N VAL A 63 11.43 -6.76 -30.26
CA VAL A 63 10.44 -6.17 -29.36
C VAL A 63 10.35 -6.98 -28.09
N GLN A 64 10.00 -6.30 -27.00
CA GLN A 64 9.68 -6.94 -25.74
C GLN A 64 8.34 -6.43 -25.22
N ARG A 65 7.73 -7.19 -24.32
CA ARG A 65 6.57 -6.70 -23.56
C ARG A 65 6.98 -5.44 -22.81
N ASP A 66 6.13 -4.41 -22.85
CA ASP A 66 6.33 -3.22 -22.02
C ASP A 66 6.27 -3.62 -20.54
N PRO A 67 7.36 -3.44 -19.77
CA PRO A 67 7.39 -3.82 -18.36
C PRO A 67 6.40 -3.02 -17.50
N SER A 68 6.03 -1.80 -17.91
CA SER A 68 5.07 -0.98 -17.16
C SER A 68 3.61 -1.41 -17.38
N GLY A 69 3.33 -2.12 -18.48
CA GLY A 69 1.98 -2.51 -18.89
C GLY A 69 1.09 -1.38 -19.42
N PHE A 70 1.56 -0.12 -19.41
CA PHE A 70 0.82 1.00 -20.00
C PHE A 70 0.69 0.88 -21.52
N MET A 71 1.72 0.33 -22.16
CA MET A 71 1.77 0.01 -23.57
C MET A 71 1.82 -1.51 -23.77
N TYR A 72 1.67 -1.94 -25.01
CA TYR A 72 1.62 -3.37 -25.35
C TYR A 72 3.01 -3.96 -25.63
N LEU A 73 3.81 -3.27 -26.44
CA LEU A 73 5.15 -3.69 -26.84
C LEU A 73 6.11 -2.51 -26.83
N MET A 74 7.30 -2.72 -26.30
CA MET A 74 8.43 -1.83 -26.45
C MET A 74 9.19 -2.19 -27.73
N VAL A 75 9.40 -1.18 -28.58
CA VAL A 75 10.17 -1.24 -29.81
C VAL A 75 11.55 -0.63 -29.54
N PRO A 76 12.65 -1.30 -29.91
CA PRO A 76 13.99 -0.78 -29.65
C PRO A 76 14.21 0.55 -30.37
N ALA A 77 14.70 1.54 -29.62
CA ALA A 77 15.08 2.84 -30.14
C ALA A 77 16.56 2.88 -30.51
N ALA A 78 16.91 3.68 -31.54
CA ALA A 78 18.30 3.91 -31.92
C ALA A 78 19.10 4.59 -30.79
N ASN A 79 18.45 5.47 -30.03
CA ASN A 79 19.03 6.07 -28.82
C ASN A 79 18.03 6.01 -27.65
N PRO A 80 18.06 4.93 -26.85
CA PRO A 80 17.11 4.73 -25.75
C PRO A 80 17.28 5.76 -24.61
N MET A 81 18.32 6.59 -24.63
CA MET A 81 18.53 7.66 -23.64
C MET A 81 17.72 8.93 -23.96
N ILE A 82 17.27 9.10 -25.22
CA ILE A 82 16.52 10.27 -25.68
C ILE A 82 15.03 9.94 -25.82
N ASN A 83 14.72 8.85 -26.51
CA ASN A 83 13.35 8.42 -26.79
C ASN A 83 13.20 6.91 -26.72
N ALA A 84 11.96 6.47 -26.53
CA ALA A 84 11.59 5.07 -26.64
C ALA A 84 10.29 4.94 -27.44
N TYR A 85 10.17 3.83 -28.17
CA TYR A 85 9.05 3.59 -29.05
C TYR A 85 8.20 2.45 -28.52
N PHE A 86 6.88 2.58 -28.65
CA PHE A 86 5.95 1.61 -28.12
C PHE A 86 4.78 1.40 -29.08
N ILE A 87 4.25 0.19 -29.10
CA ILE A 87 2.92 -0.08 -29.64
C ILE A 87 1.97 -0.01 -28.45
N ALA A 88 0.95 0.85 -28.51
CA ALA A 88 -0.10 0.95 -27.51
C ALA A 88 -1.15 -0.15 -27.70
N TRP A 89 -1.95 -0.39 -26.66
CA TRP A 89 -3.03 -1.40 -26.66
C TRP A 89 -4.11 -1.15 -27.73
N ASP A 90 -4.26 0.08 -28.19
CA ASP A 90 -5.21 0.50 -29.24
C ASP A 90 -4.57 0.60 -30.63
N ARG A 91 -3.41 -0.04 -30.82
CA ARG A 91 -2.65 -0.11 -32.07
C ARG A 91 -1.94 1.19 -32.49
N ARG A 92 -1.96 2.24 -31.68
CA ARG A 92 -1.16 3.43 -31.96
C ARG A 92 0.34 3.14 -31.77
N PHE A 93 1.17 3.65 -32.68
CA PHE A 93 2.63 3.65 -32.52
C PHE A 93 3.04 4.96 -31.85
N ILE A 94 3.63 4.86 -30.66
CA ILE A 94 3.91 5.94 -29.74
C ILE A 94 5.41 6.14 -29.61
N GLU A 95 5.86 7.38 -29.72
CA GLU A 95 7.18 7.81 -29.28
C GLU A 95 7.04 8.53 -27.95
N ILE A 96 7.75 8.05 -26.93
CA ILE A 96 7.87 8.76 -25.66
C ILE A 96 9.22 9.45 -25.63
N ASP A 97 9.19 10.77 -25.72
CA ASP A 97 10.37 11.63 -25.62
C ASP A 97 10.52 12.10 -24.17
N ARG A 98 11.74 12.03 -23.63
CA ARG A 98 12.01 12.40 -22.23
C ARG A 98 11.57 13.83 -21.88
N TYR A 99 11.58 14.75 -22.85
CA TYR A 99 11.22 16.15 -22.66
C TYR A 99 9.76 16.42 -23.03
N ARG A 100 9.30 15.89 -24.17
CA ARG A 100 7.98 16.19 -24.75
C ARG A 100 6.86 15.22 -24.35
N GLY A 101 7.19 14.08 -23.74
CA GLY A 101 6.23 13.05 -23.35
C GLY A 101 5.79 12.18 -24.52
N ALA A 102 4.63 11.53 -24.37
CA ALA A 102 4.10 10.57 -25.34
C ALA A 102 3.46 11.27 -26.56
N ASN A 103 3.87 10.88 -27.77
CA ASN A 103 3.37 11.36 -29.04
C ASN A 103 2.99 10.19 -29.95
N VAL A 104 1.84 10.28 -30.63
CA VAL A 104 1.44 9.30 -31.64
C VAL A 104 2.18 9.61 -32.94
N ILE A 105 2.98 8.67 -33.43
CA ILE A 105 3.79 8.81 -34.66
C ILE A 105 3.35 7.85 -35.77
N GLY A 106 2.39 6.97 -35.49
CA GLY A 106 1.79 6.11 -36.49
C GLY A 106 0.94 5.00 -35.88
N TYR A 107 0.94 3.80 -36.47
CA TYR A 107 0.07 2.70 -36.07
C TYR A 107 0.64 1.30 -36.40
N TYR A 108 0.07 0.26 -35.80
CA TYR A 108 0.35 -1.15 -36.04
C TYR A 108 -0.88 -1.85 -36.64
N ASP A 109 -0.73 -2.57 -37.76
CA ASP A 109 -1.87 -3.22 -38.44
C ASP A 109 -2.19 -4.64 -37.94
N GLY A 110 -1.30 -5.25 -37.14
CA GLY A 110 -1.47 -6.62 -36.67
C GLY A 110 -2.41 -6.78 -35.48
N PHE A 111 -2.47 -8.00 -34.98
CA PHE A 111 -3.29 -8.35 -33.82
C PHE A 111 -2.69 -7.84 -32.50
N ILE A 112 -3.54 -7.24 -31.67
CA ILE A 112 -3.23 -6.91 -30.27
C ILE A 112 -4.26 -7.64 -29.39
N PRO A 113 -3.83 -8.43 -28.40
CA PRO A 113 -4.73 -9.03 -27.43
C PRO A 113 -5.34 -7.96 -26.52
N ASN A 114 -6.46 -8.29 -25.89
CA ASN A 114 -7.08 -7.38 -24.93
C ASN A 114 -6.12 -7.07 -23.77
N ASN A 115 -6.06 -5.80 -23.37
CA ASN A 115 -5.27 -5.38 -22.22
C ASN A 115 -5.83 -6.03 -20.94
N PRO A 116 -5.06 -6.91 -20.27
CA PRO A 116 -5.53 -7.60 -19.06
C PRO A 116 -5.77 -6.63 -17.89
N PHE A 117 -5.23 -5.41 -17.96
CA PHE A 117 -5.31 -4.42 -16.90
C PHE A 117 -6.20 -3.22 -17.23
N ALA A 118 -6.96 -3.21 -18.34
CA ALA A 118 -7.70 -2.02 -18.77
C ALA A 118 -8.72 -1.46 -17.76
N ASN A 119 -9.32 -2.34 -16.93
CA ASN A 119 -10.40 -1.98 -16.00
C ASN A 119 -10.25 -2.75 -14.68
N VAL A 120 -9.05 -2.73 -14.09
CA VAL A 120 -8.76 -3.48 -12.86
C VAL A 120 -9.11 -2.70 -11.60
N TYR A 121 -9.09 -1.37 -11.67
CA TYR A 121 -9.47 -0.55 -10.53
C TYR A 121 -10.98 -0.46 -10.41
N GLN A 122 -11.47 -0.76 -9.21
CA GLN A 122 -12.85 -0.49 -8.80
C GLN A 122 -12.79 0.48 -7.62
N LYS A 123 -13.60 1.54 -7.69
CA LYS A 123 -13.67 2.51 -6.60
C LYS A 123 -14.18 1.82 -5.32
N PRO A 124 -13.52 2.02 -4.17
CA PRO A 124 -13.97 1.43 -2.91
C PRO A 124 -15.40 1.83 -2.55
N ASN A 125 -16.12 0.92 -1.91
CA ASN A 125 -17.49 1.14 -1.49
C ASN A 125 -17.56 1.68 -0.05
N TYR A 126 -18.49 2.59 0.22
CA TYR A 126 -18.67 3.23 1.54
C TYR A 126 -20.14 3.20 2.01
N LYS A 127 -20.94 2.26 1.50
CA LYS A 127 -22.40 2.20 1.72
C LYS A 127 -22.77 1.98 3.19
N GLN A 128 -21.95 1.24 3.93
CA GLN A 128 -22.26 0.94 5.33
C GLN A 128 -21.83 2.05 6.28
N ASN A 129 -21.19 3.11 5.77
CA ASN A 129 -20.71 4.25 6.56
C ASN A 129 -19.87 3.78 7.76
N TYR A 130 -18.98 2.83 7.52
CA TYR A 130 -17.93 2.47 8.47
C TYR A 130 -16.95 3.61 8.60
N GLY A 131 -16.40 3.80 9.80
CA GLY A 131 -15.43 4.86 10.00
C GLY A 131 -14.90 5.00 11.41
N ILE A 132 -13.99 5.94 11.58
CA ILE A 132 -13.38 6.28 12.86
C ILE A 132 -13.87 7.66 13.27
N GLU A 133 -14.25 7.79 14.53
CA GLU A 133 -14.58 9.07 15.11
C GLU A 133 -13.34 9.64 15.80
N THR A 134 -12.91 10.82 15.36
CA THR A 134 -11.82 11.56 15.99
C THR A 134 -12.25 12.10 17.35
N SER A 135 -11.28 12.49 18.19
CA SER A 135 -11.56 13.16 19.47
C SER A 135 -12.35 14.47 19.31
N GLN A 136 -12.33 15.08 18.12
CA GLN A 136 -13.05 16.30 17.76
C GLN A 136 -14.47 16.04 17.21
N GLY A 137 -14.91 14.77 17.10
CA GLY A 137 -16.23 14.39 16.59
C GLY A 137 -16.32 14.28 15.06
N ASN A 138 -15.21 14.49 14.34
CA ASN A 138 -15.15 14.23 12.90
C ASN A 138 -15.19 12.72 12.63
N PHE A 139 -15.92 12.33 11.58
CA PHE A 139 -16.06 10.92 11.17
C PHE A 139 -15.29 10.68 9.87
N ILE A 140 -14.32 9.78 9.92
CA ILE A 140 -13.46 9.42 8.78
C ILE A 140 -13.94 8.07 8.24
N GLN A 141 -14.42 8.05 7.00
CA GLN A 141 -14.97 6.84 6.40
C GLN A 141 -13.90 5.83 6.00
N ILE A 142 -14.20 4.55 6.18
CA ILE A 142 -13.36 3.41 5.78
C ILE A 142 -14.10 2.60 4.72
N PRO A 143 -13.41 2.08 3.69
CA PRO A 143 -14.03 1.18 2.72
C PRO A 143 -14.68 -0.05 3.37
N ASP A 144 -15.87 -0.39 2.91
CA ASP A 144 -16.65 -1.54 3.39
C ASP A 144 -15.86 -2.86 3.27
N GLU A 145 -14.99 -2.97 2.26
CA GLU A 145 -14.24 -4.17 1.90
C GLU A 145 -13.08 -4.49 2.86
N VAL A 146 -12.54 -3.50 3.56
CA VAL A 146 -11.40 -3.71 4.48
C VAL A 146 -11.84 -3.96 5.92
N VAL A 147 -13.06 -3.57 6.29
CA VAL A 147 -13.50 -3.54 7.69
C VAL A 147 -13.75 -4.94 8.23
N ASN A 148 -13.03 -5.29 9.30
CA ASN A 148 -13.32 -6.48 10.10
C ASN A 148 -14.34 -6.15 11.20
N LYS A 149 -15.61 -6.49 10.95
CA LYS A 149 -16.72 -6.23 11.87
C LYS A 149 -16.62 -7.00 13.19
N ASP A 150 -15.97 -8.16 13.16
CA ASP A 150 -15.83 -9.04 14.31
C ASP A 150 -14.73 -8.57 15.27
N ARG A 151 -13.77 -7.78 14.77
CA ARG A 151 -12.65 -7.27 15.57
C ARG A 151 -12.45 -5.77 15.32
N PRO A 152 -13.37 -4.91 15.77
CA PRO A 152 -13.38 -3.49 15.41
C PRO A 152 -12.46 -2.61 16.28
N TYR A 153 -11.89 -3.14 17.38
CA TYR A 153 -11.07 -2.36 18.32
C TYR A 153 -9.58 -2.40 17.97
N GLY A 154 -8.93 -1.24 18.06
CA GLY A 154 -7.49 -1.08 17.94
C GLY A 154 -6.76 -1.08 19.30
N ASP A 155 -5.47 -0.78 19.26
CA ASP A 155 -4.61 -0.74 20.44
C ASP A 155 -4.76 0.58 21.21
N ILE A 156 -4.50 0.53 22.52
CA ILE A 156 -4.35 1.74 23.32
C ILE A 156 -2.96 2.32 23.16
N MET A 157 -2.89 3.65 23.09
CA MET A 157 -1.63 4.38 23.18
C MET A 157 -1.39 4.80 24.63
N ILE A 158 -0.44 4.15 25.31
CA ILE A 158 -0.14 4.40 26.72
C ILE A 158 1.36 4.36 27.01
N THR A 159 1.81 5.22 27.93
CA THR A 159 3.18 5.26 28.47
C THR A 159 3.17 5.52 29.99
N ASN A 160 4.33 5.57 30.66
CA ASN A 160 4.44 5.85 32.11
C ASN A 160 4.85 7.30 32.35
N GLU A 161 4.71 7.71 33.60
CA GLU A 161 5.20 8.98 34.10
C GLU A 161 6.68 9.23 33.76
N MET A 162 7.56 8.22 33.88
CA MET A 162 8.99 8.40 33.62
C MET A 162 9.28 8.80 32.16
N LYS A 163 8.70 8.09 31.19
CA LYS A 163 8.83 8.39 29.77
C LYS A 163 8.15 9.71 29.41
N ALA A 164 7.01 10.00 30.01
CA ALA A 164 6.37 11.29 29.85
C ALA A 164 7.29 12.43 30.35
N GLN A 165 7.92 12.27 31.51
CA GLN A 165 8.89 13.22 32.06
C GLN A 165 10.13 13.40 31.15
N GLU A 166 10.67 12.30 30.60
CA GLU A 166 11.76 12.35 29.61
C GLU A 166 11.35 13.17 28.38
N CYS A 167 10.18 12.90 27.81
CA CYS A 167 9.66 13.64 26.66
C CYS A 167 9.45 15.12 26.95
N TYR A 168 8.93 15.45 28.13
CA TYR A 168 8.73 16.84 28.54
C TYR A 168 10.05 17.59 28.67
N LYS A 169 11.04 16.99 29.34
CA LYS A 169 12.38 17.59 29.48
C LYS A 169 13.02 17.85 28.11
N ASN A 170 12.85 16.94 27.16
CA ASN A 170 13.40 17.08 25.82
C ASN A 170 12.67 18.12 24.96
N ALA A 171 11.39 18.39 25.25
CA ALA A 171 10.55 19.34 24.52
C ALA A 171 10.46 20.72 25.17
N TYR A 172 10.89 20.86 26.42
CA TYR A 172 10.83 22.11 27.16
C TYR A 172 12.07 22.98 26.94
N SER A 173 11.84 24.27 26.71
CA SER A 173 12.88 25.31 26.74
C SER A 173 12.50 26.40 27.73
N THR A 174 13.48 26.94 28.45
CA THR A 174 13.27 28.08 29.36
C THR A 174 12.86 29.35 28.62
N SER A 175 13.16 29.48 27.33
CA SER A 175 12.85 30.67 26.52
C SER A 175 11.47 30.61 25.85
N THR A 176 11.04 29.43 25.40
CA THR A 176 9.82 29.25 24.59
C THR A 176 8.74 28.42 25.26
N GLY A 177 9.02 27.88 26.46
CA GLY A 177 8.13 26.94 27.14
C GLY A 177 8.15 25.55 26.50
N LEU A 178 7.06 24.80 26.69
CA LEU A 178 6.91 23.45 26.16
C LEU A 178 6.53 23.49 24.66
N ASP A 179 7.38 22.89 23.82
CA ASP A 179 7.03 22.59 22.44
C ASP A 179 6.04 21.42 22.40
N ARG A 180 4.77 21.73 22.11
CA ARG A 180 3.68 20.75 22.11
C ARG A 180 3.84 19.69 21.02
N GLU A 181 4.33 20.06 19.84
CA GLU A 181 4.50 19.12 18.74
C GLU A 181 5.63 18.14 19.07
N LYS A 182 6.78 18.66 19.49
CA LYS A 182 7.94 17.85 19.87
C LYS A 182 7.63 16.94 21.05
N PHE A 183 6.91 17.45 22.06
CA PHE A 183 6.46 16.65 23.18
C PHE A 183 5.56 15.50 22.72
N THR A 184 4.52 15.82 21.92
CA THR A 184 3.53 14.83 21.50
C THR A 184 4.13 13.76 20.60
N MET A 185 5.07 14.12 19.70
CA MET A 185 5.80 13.13 18.91
C MET A 185 6.63 12.20 19.78
N CYS A 186 7.32 12.72 20.78
CA CYS A 186 8.07 11.88 21.72
C CYS A 186 7.12 10.92 22.47
N MET A 187 5.94 11.40 22.88
CA MET A 187 4.93 10.55 23.51
C MET A 187 4.48 9.42 22.58
N ILE A 188 4.10 9.73 21.34
CA ILE A 188 3.71 8.73 20.34
C ILE A 188 4.83 7.71 20.12
N GLN A 189 6.09 8.14 20.01
CA GLN A 189 7.24 7.24 19.86
C GLN A 189 7.43 6.25 21.03
N ASN A 190 6.95 6.61 22.23
CA ASN A 190 6.99 5.74 23.40
C ASN A 190 5.68 4.96 23.62
N MET A 191 4.62 5.26 22.86
CA MET A 191 3.28 4.67 22.97
C MET A 191 2.90 3.77 21.81
N ALA A 192 3.44 4.01 20.63
CA ALA A 192 3.09 3.36 19.37
C ALA A 192 4.21 2.41 18.92
N GLY A 193 3.86 1.40 18.14
CA GLY A 193 4.80 0.41 17.64
C GLY A 193 5.54 0.91 16.42
N LYS A 194 6.49 0.08 15.97
CA LYS A 194 7.29 0.40 14.78
C LYS A 194 6.39 0.61 13.56
N LYS A 195 5.38 -0.25 13.37
CA LYS A 195 4.48 -0.19 12.21
C LYS A 195 3.64 1.09 12.22
N GLU A 196 3.12 1.46 13.38
CA GLU A 196 2.31 2.66 13.58
C GLU A 196 3.11 3.93 13.35
N LEU A 197 4.35 3.95 13.85
CA LEU A 197 5.30 5.03 13.61
C LEU A 197 5.69 5.14 12.15
N ASP A 198 5.92 4.01 11.46
CA ASP A 198 6.23 3.98 10.03
C ASP A 198 5.06 4.54 9.21
N ILE A 199 3.81 4.19 9.54
CA ILE A 199 2.60 4.76 8.93
C ILE A 199 2.53 6.28 9.15
N LEU A 200 2.66 6.73 10.41
CA LEU A 200 2.62 8.16 10.74
C LEU A 200 3.72 8.94 9.98
N ASN A 201 4.93 8.39 9.94
CA ASN A 201 6.07 9.00 9.26
C ASN A 201 5.88 9.05 7.74
N CYS A 202 5.25 8.03 7.14
CA CYS A 202 4.87 8.09 5.73
C CYS A 202 3.97 9.30 5.46
N ILE A 203 2.93 9.51 6.28
CA ILE A 203 2.03 10.64 6.04
C ILE A 203 2.70 11.99 6.31
N ARG A 204 3.51 12.09 7.36
CA ARG A 204 4.23 13.32 7.74
C ARG A 204 5.26 13.76 6.70
N ASN A 205 5.98 12.80 6.13
CA ASN A 205 7.13 13.10 5.28
C ASN A 205 6.76 13.19 3.79
N SER A 206 5.58 12.71 3.40
CA SER A 206 5.09 12.75 2.02
C SER A 206 4.23 13.98 1.75
N LYS A 207 4.47 14.62 0.60
CA LYS A 207 3.82 15.85 0.16
C LYS A 207 2.55 15.59 -0.64
N THR A 208 2.52 14.49 -1.39
CA THR A 208 1.40 14.16 -2.30
C THR A 208 0.67 12.88 -1.87
N PRO A 209 -0.60 12.70 -2.28
CA PRO A 209 -1.33 11.44 -2.08
C PRO A 209 -0.61 10.22 -2.66
N GLU A 210 0.04 10.37 -3.83
CA GLU A 210 0.80 9.28 -4.47
C GLU A 210 2.03 8.89 -3.64
N GLU A 211 2.80 9.86 -3.13
CA GLU A 211 3.94 9.58 -2.25
C GLU A 211 3.49 8.87 -0.97
N ARG A 212 2.37 9.30 -0.38
CA ARG A 212 1.77 8.66 0.80
C ARG A 212 1.35 7.23 0.49
N ALA A 213 0.67 7.03 -0.63
CA ALA A 213 0.22 5.70 -1.06
C ALA A 213 1.39 4.75 -1.27
N LEU A 214 2.45 5.19 -1.96
CA LEU A 214 3.65 4.41 -2.19
C LEU A 214 4.42 4.10 -0.90
N CYS A 215 4.57 5.08 -0.01
CA CYS A 215 5.23 4.86 1.27
C CYS A 215 4.46 3.84 2.13
N LEU A 216 3.13 3.97 2.23
CA LEU A 216 2.31 2.99 2.95
C LEU A 216 2.37 1.62 2.30
N PHE A 217 2.35 1.54 0.96
CA PHE A 217 2.50 0.30 0.22
C PHE A 217 3.83 -0.40 0.55
N GLU A 218 4.92 0.36 0.62
CA GLU A 218 6.24 -0.14 0.99
C GLU A 218 6.28 -0.65 2.45
N LYS A 219 5.70 0.10 3.40
CA LYS A 219 5.78 -0.22 4.84
C LYS A 219 4.84 -1.33 5.28
N LEU A 220 3.70 -1.49 4.60
CA LEU A 220 2.64 -2.43 4.98
C LEU A 220 2.67 -3.73 4.18
N GLY A 221 3.35 -3.74 3.04
CA GLY A 221 3.52 -4.92 2.21
C GLY A 221 4.70 -5.81 2.62
N GLY A 222 4.92 -6.88 1.86
CA GLY A 222 6.08 -7.75 2.01
C GLY A 222 7.32 -7.23 1.27
N GLN A 223 8.34 -8.10 1.18
CA GLN A 223 9.58 -7.77 0.47
C GLN A 223 9.34 -7.45 -1.01
N LYS A 224 8.40 -8.15 -1.66
CA LYS A 224 8.03 -7.90 -3.06
C LYS A 224 7.39 -6.52 -3.22
N GLU A 225 6.41 -6.19 -2.39
CA GLU A 225 5.69 -4.92 -2.44
C GLU A 225 6.64 -3.73 -2.21
N LYS A 226 7.60 -3.89 -1.30
CA LYS A 226 8.66 -2.91 -1.08
C LYS A 226 9.51 -2.65 -2.32
N GLU A 227 9.95 -3.69 -3.01
CA GLU A 227 10.73 -3.56 -4.26
C GLU A 227 9.91 -2.90 -5.37
N ILE A 228 8.62 -3.21 -5.46
CA ILE A 228 7.73 -2.59 -6.43
C ILE A 228 7.52 -1.11 -6.10
N ALA A 229 7.22 -0.78 -4.84
CA ALA A 229 7.02 0.60 -4.40
C ALA A 229 8.25 1.46 -4.70
N GLN A 230 9.46 0.96 -4.46
CA GLN A 230 10.69 1.70 -4.77
C GLN A 230 10.82 2.00 -6.27
N LYS A 231 10.58 1.01 -7.14
CA LYS A 231 10.65 1.22 -8.60
C LYS A 231 9.63 2.24 -9.07
N ILE A 232 8.40 2.18 -8.55
CA ILE A 232 7.35 3.15 -8.90
C ILE A 232 7.70 4.55 -8.35
N TYR A 233 8.28 4.62 -7.15
CA TYR A 233 8.75 5.86 -6.56
C TYR A 233 9.85 6.53 -7.39
N ASP A 234 10.82 5.78 -7.91
CA ASP A 234 11.88 6.32 -8.78
C ASP A 234 11.29 6.95 -10.06
N CYS A 235 10.26 6.31 -10.63
CA CYS A 235 9.50 6.85 -11.76
C CYS A 235 8.71 8.11 -11.39
N TYR A 236 8.03 8.10 -10.24
CA TYR A 236 7.28 9.23 -9.73
C TYR A 236 8.18 10.44 -9.47
N ALA A 237 9.37 10.22 -8.90
CA ALA A 237 10.35 11.28 -8.67
C ALA A 237 10.83 11.93 -9.99
N ALA A 238 10.87 11.17 -11.08
CA ALA A 238 11.28 11.66 -12.40
C ALA A 238 10.16 12.37 -13.18
N TYR A 239 8.93 11.87 -13.10
CA TYR A 239 7.84 12.26 -14.02
C TYR A 239 6.54 12.70 -13.31
N GLY A 240 6.45 12.61 -11.99
CA GLY A 240 5.26 12.95 -11.21
C GLY A 240 4.02 12.20 -11.70
N ASN A 241 2.92 12.92 -11.88
CA ASN A 241 1.64 12.34 -12.32
C ASN A 241 1.55 12.12 -13.85
N ASP A 242 2.62 12.32 -14.62
CA ASP A 242 2.65 12.01 -16.05
C ASP A 242 2.94 10.51 -16.27
N TRP A 243 1.94 9.68 -15.99
CA TRP A 243 1.97 8.22 -16.17
C TRP A 243 2.38 7.79 -17.58
N SER A 244 2.14 8.64 -18.60
CA SER A 244 2.52 8.34 -19.98
C SER A 244 4.03 8.22 -20.17
N ARG A 245 4.85 8.75 -19.24
CA ARG A 245 6.32 8.69 -19.26
C ARG A 245 6.90 7.56 -18.43
N TYR A 246 6.09 6.87 -17.63
CA TYR A 246 6.55 5.75 -16.80
C TYR A 246 7.17 4.58 -17.58
N PRO A 247 6.76 4.27 -18.83
CA PRO A 247 7.47 3.27 -19.62
C PRO A 247 8.96 3.59 -19.80
N LEU A 248 9.39 4.86 -19.75
CA LEU A 248 10.80 5.24 -19.89
C LEU A 248 11.67 4.75 -18.72
N CYS A 249 11.21 4.93 -17.48
CA CYS A 249 11.95 4.50 -16.30
C CYS A 249 11.80 2.98 -16.05
N MET A 250 10.71 2.37 -16.52
CA MET A 250 10.46 0.93 -16.38
C MET A 250 11.11 0.08 -17.49
N SER A 251 11.66 0.71 -18.53
CA SER A 251 12.20 0.04 -19.73
C SER A 251 13.34 -0.96 -19.47
N ILE A 252 14.05 -0.83 -18.34
CA ILE A 252 15.19 -1.69 -17.94
C ILE A 252 14.74 -2.87 -17.05
N GLY A 253 13.45 -2.98 -16.71
CA GLY A 253 12.92 -4.01 -15.83
C GLY A 253 12.52 -5.31 -16.55
N ILE A 254 12.61 -6.44 -15.83
CA ILE A 254 11.87 -7.66 -16.18
C ILE A 254 10.37 -7.32 -16.14
N SER A 255 9.61 -7.81 -17.12
CA SER A 255 8.15 -7.75 -17.16
C SER A 255 7.55 -8.54 -15.97
N ASP A 256 7.37 -7.88 -14.82
CA ASP A 256 6.61 -8.43 -13.68
C ASP A 256 5.14 -7.97 -13.79
N PRO A 257 4.19 -8.89 -14.01
CA PRO A 257 2.77 -8.57 -14.11
C PRO A 257 2.22 -7.82 -12.89
N GLU A 258 2.80 -8.01 -11.70
CA GLU A 258 2.36 -7.30 -10.50
C GLU A 258 2.70 -5.81 -10.54
N ILE A 259 3.86 -5.45 -11.11
CA ILE A 259 4.22 -4.03 -11.33
C ILE A 259 3.22 -3.40 -12.29
N SER A 260 2.93 -4.06 -13.42
CA SER A 260 1.93 -3.59 -14.38
C SER A 260 0.57 -3.40 -13.73
N LYS A 261 0.16 -4.36 -12.88
CA LYS A 261 -1.13 -4.29 -12.19
C LYS A 261 -1.20 -3.10 -11.23
N ILE A 262 -0.18 -2.89 -10.39
CA ILE A 262 -0.15 -1.77 -9.44
C ILE A 262 -0.14 -0.43 -10.16
N LEU A 263 0.69 -0.29 -11.22
CA LEU A 263 0.71 0.90 -12.06
C LEU A 263 -0.65 1.18 -12.70
N ALA A 264 -1.32 0.16 -13.23
CA ALA A 264 -2.67 0.28 -13.77
C ALA A 264 -3.68 0.69 -12.69
N CYS A 265 -3.58 0.13 -11.48
CA CYS A 265 -4.42 0.53 -10.33
C CYS A 265 -4.25 2.02 -9.99
N MET A 266 -3.01 2.48 -9.85
CA MET A 266 -2.72 3.88 -9.51
C MET A 266 -3.11 4.85 -10.63
N GLU A 267 -2.80 4.52 -11.88
CA GLU A 267 -3.18 5.35 -13.04
C GLU A 267 -4.71 5.46 -13.16
N GLN A 268 -5.44 4.35 -13.07
CA GLN A 268 -6.91 4.36 -13.13
C GLN A 268 -7.52 5.11 -11.94
N GLN A 269 -6.95 4.94 -10.74
CA GLN A 269 -7.36 5.71 -9.58
C GLN A 269 -7.18 7.20 -9.83
N SER A 270 -6.00 7.63 -10.33
CA SER A 270 -5.67 9.04 -10.61
C SER A 270 -6.63 9.70 -11.61
N LYS A 271 -7.20 8.93 -12.55
CA LYS A 271 -8.21 9.43 -13.50
C LYS A 271 -9.58 9.66 -12.85
N SER A 272 -9.85 9.02 -11.71
CA SER A 272 -11.13 9.07 -11.00
C SER A 272 -11.11 9.88 -9.70
N GLY A 273 -9.94 10.33 -9.26
CA GLY A 273 -9.70 11.05 -8.01
C GLY A 273 -8.25 10.89 -7.56
N ASP A 274 -7.99 11.11 -6.27
CA ASP A 274 -6.64 10.98 -5.71
C ASP A 274 -6.23 9.51 -5.57
N VAL A 275 -4.93 9.25 -5.77
CA VAL A 275 -4.33 7.95 -5.45
C VAL A 275 -4.30 7.78 -3.93
N THR A 276 -4.84 6.66 -3.45
CA THR A 276 -4.87 6.33 -2.03
C THR A 276 -4.33 4.94 -1.80
N PHE A 277 -3.71 4.72 -0.64
CA PHE A 277 -3.22 3.40 -0.26
C PHE A 277 -4.35 2.36 -0.29
N MET A 278 -5.52 2.63 0.31
CA MET A 278 -6.62 1.67 0.35
C MET A 278 -7.16 1.33 -1.04
N GLY A 279 -7.30 2.32 -1.93
CA GLY A 279 -7.74 2.07 -3.31
C GLY A 279 -6.73 1.22 -4.08
N THR A 280 -5.44 1.50 -3.93
CA THR A 280 -4.37 0.72 -4.56
C THR A 280 -4.30 -0.70 -3.98
N ALA A 281 -4.40 -0.85 -2.65
CA ALA A 281 -4.37 -2.14 -1.96
C ALA A 281 -5.56 -3.03 -2.33
N LEU A 282 -6.77 -2.47 -2.46
CA LEU A 282 -7.95 -3.19 -2.92
C LEU A 282 -7.79 -3.70 -4.36
N CYS A 283 -7.26 -2.86 -5.24
CA CYS A 283 -7.06 -3.23 -6.64
C CYS A 283 -5.92 -4.25 -6.83
N TYR A 284 -4.82 -4.11 -6.09
CA TYR A 284 -3.70 -5.04 -6.10
C TYR A 284 -4.05 -6.38 -5.45
N GLY A 285 -4.65 -6.33 -4.26
CA GLY A 285 -5.04 -7.50 -3.46
C GLY A 285 -4.74 -7.26 -1.98
N LEU A 286 -5.79 -7.14 -1.15
CA LEU A 286 -5.67 -6.86 0.28
C LEU A 286 -4.87 -7.92 1.05
N GLN A 287 -4.88 -9.17 0.60
CA GLN A 287 -4.18 -10.27 1.24
C GLN A 287 -2.65 -10.10 1.29
N ASN A 288 -2.11 -9.18 0.48
CA ASN A 288 -0.69 -8.85 0.47
C ASN A 288 -0.30 -7.82 1.55
N PHE A 289 -1.27 -7.31 2.31
CA PHE A 289 -1.06 -6.34 3.37
C PHE A 289 -1.63 -6.84 4.69
N ASP A 290 -0.90 -6.58 5.78
CA ASP A 290 -1.41 -6.84 7.12
C ASP A 290 -2.36 -5.71 7.56
N LEU A 291 -3.62 -5.81 7.16
CA LEU A 291 -4.68 -4.82 7.40
C LEU A 291 -5.68 -5.28 8.47
N ASN A 292 -5.22 -5.37 9.71
CA ASN A 292 -6.11 -5.50 10.86
C ASN A 292 -6.77 -4.16 11.25
N ALA A 293 -7.75 -4.18 12.16
CA ALA A 293 -8.48 -2.96 12.56
C ALA A 293 -7.58 -1.89 13.19
N GLU A 294 -6.55 -2.27 13.93
CA GLU A 294 -5.56 -1.33 14.47
C GLU A 294 -4.84 -0.60 13.33
N THR A 295 -4.32 -1.35 12.36
CA THR A 295 -3.61 -0.78 11.21
C THR A 295 -4.52 0.15 10.41
N GLN A 296 -5.78 -0.23 10.22
CA GLN A 296 -6.78 0.63 9.57
C GLN A 296 -7.02 1.92 10.35
N ILE A 297 -7.23 1.82 11.67
CA ILE A 297 -7.37 2.99 12.55
C ILE A 297 -6.18 3.93 12.40
N ILE A 298 -4.97 3.38 12.45
CA ILE A 298 -3.74 4.16 12.40
C ILE A 298 -3.54 4.85 11.05
N ILE A 299 -3.79 4.16 9.93
CA ILE A 299 -3.70 4.74 8.59
C ILE A 299 -4.66 5.92 8.45
N GLU A 300 -5.92 5.72 8.80
CA GLU A 300 -6.96 6.75 8.60
C GLU A 300 -6.76 7.93 9.55
N CYS A 301 -6.36 7.68 10.80
CA CYS A 301 -6.00 8.74 11.73
C CYS A 301 -4.78 9.53 11.27
N ALA A 302 -3.77 8.88 10.70
CA ALA A 302 -2.59 9.55 10.15
C ALA A 302 -2.97 10.39 8.92
N LEU A 303 -3.79 9.84 8.01
CA LEU A 303 -4.27 10.55 6.82
C LEU A 303 -5.11 11.76 7.19
N ALA A 304 -6.07 11.60 8.10
CA ALA A 304 -6.97 12.67 8.51
C ALA A 304 -6.28 13.78 9.31
N SER A 305 -5.24 13.45 10.08
CA SER A 305 -4.43 14.45 10.77
C SER A 305 -3.41 15.14 9.85
N GLY A 306 -3.23 14.66 8.61
CA GLY A 306 -2.11 15.06 7.76
C GLY A 306 -0.74 14.77 8.39
N GLY A 307 -0.70 13.81 9.33
CA GLY A 307 0.49 13.51 10.12
C GLY A 307 0.72 14.44 11.33
N GLU A 308 -0.17 15.38 11.63
CA GLU A 308 -0.02 16.23 12.83
C GLU A 308 -0.11 15.37 14.11
N PRO A 309 0.86 15.46 15.03
CA PRO A 309 1.02 14.49 16.11
C PRO A 309 -0.15 14.46 17.10
N TYR A 310 -0.63 15.62 17.53
CA TYR A 310 -1.66 15.70 18.56
C TYR A 310 -3.02 15.22 18.05
N THR A 311 -3.40 15.63 16.84
CA THR A 311 -4.62 15.18 16.16
C THR A 311 -4.53 13.69 15.85
N PHE A 312 -3.36 13.20 15.42
CA PHE A 312 -3.12 11.77 15.25
C PHE A 312 -3.32 11.01 16.57
N ALA A 313 -2.67 11.44 17.65
CA ALA A 313 -2.76 10.80 18.95
C ALA A 313 -4.20 10.78 19.48
N GLY A 314 -4.96 11.87 19.28
CA GLY A 314 -6.36 11.90 19.69
C GLY A 314 -7.29 11.01 18.88
N CYS A 315 -7.00 10.81 17.60
CA CYS A 315 -7.75 9.87 16.75
C CYS A 315 -7.35 8.42 17.02
N ALA A 316 -6.05 8.12 16.96
CA ALA A 316 -5.52 6.76 17.06
C ALA A 316 -5.51 6.22 18.50
N GLY A 317 -5.17 7.06 19.48
CA GLY A 317 -5.14 6.70 20.90
C GLY A 317 -6.45 6.98 21.64
N GLY A 318 -7.40 7.68 21.00
CA GLY A 318 -8.73 7.95 21.53
C GLY A 318 -8.79 9.05 22.59
N GLN A 319 -10.01 9.28 23.10
CA GLN A 319 -10.33 10.41 23.99
C GLN A 319 -9.57 10.39 25.32
N LEU A 320 -9.29 9.20 25.87
CA LEU A 320 -8.56 9.11 27.14
C LEU A 320 -7.11 9.58 26.98
N LEU A 321 -6.45 9.28 25.87
CA LEU A 321 -5.11 9.81 25.58
C LEU A 321 -5.16 11.33 25.39
N THR A 322 -6.13 11.86 24.64
CA THR A 322 -6.29 13.32 24.47
C THR A 322 -6.38 14.03 25.82
N ARG A 323 -7.19 13.51 26.75
CA ARG A 323 -7.32 14.07 28.10
C ARG A 323 -6.02 14.04 28.88
N GLU A 324 -5.25 12.95 28.77
CA GLU A 324 -3.93 12.88 29.40
C GLU A 324 -2.95 13.88 28.79
N LEU A 325 -2.90 14.02 27.46
CA LEU A 325 -2.06 15.03 26.81
C LEU A 325 -2.46 16.45 27.23
N ASP A 326 -3.75 16.75 27.31
CA ASP A 326 -4.26 18.06 27.76
C ASP A 326 -3.85 18.38 29.20
N LYS A 327 -3.89 17.38 30.09
CA LYS A 327 -3.36 17.53 31.46
C LYS A 327 -1.85 17.81 31.44
N CYS A 328 -1.08 17.18 30.55
CA CYS A 328 0.36 17.48 30.44
C CYS A 328 0.59 18.95 30.10
N PHE A 329 -0.22 19.49 29.18
CA PHE A 329 -0.11 20.88 28.75
C PHE A 329 -0.62 21.89 29.78
N THR A 330 -1.52 21.49 30.67
CA THR A 330 -2.20 22.40 31.61
C THR A 330 -1.60 22.33 33.01
N TYR A 331 -1.29 21.14 33.49
CA TYR A 331 -0.89 20.86 34.87
C TYR A 331 0.49 20.21 35.01
N GLY A 332 1.17 19.94 33.89
CA GLY A 332 2.44 19.22 33.86
C GLY A 332 2.28 17.71 34.03
N ILE A 333 3.39 17.04 34.34
CA ILE A 333 3.48 15.59 34.41
C ILE A 333 3.50 15.12 35.86
N GLY A 334 2.74 14.06 36.14
CA GLY A 334 2.69 13.46 37.46
C GLY A 334 1.82 14.22 38.46
N GLY A 335 1.96 13.88 39.74
CA GLY A 335 1.17 14.47 40.82
C GLY A 335 -0.32 14.11 40.78
N GLU A 336 -1.15 14.91 41.46
CA GLU A 336 -2.60 14.66 41.57
C GLU A 336 -3.41 15.18 40.37
N ARG A 337 -2.94 16.23 39.69
CA ARG A 337 -3.66 16.89 38.57
C ARG A 337 -2.95 16.76 37.22
N GLY A 338 -1.65 16.44 37.21
CA GLY A 338 -0.88 16.27 35.99
C GLY A 338 -1.19 14.95 35.29
N CYS A 339 -0.67 14.83 34.08
CA CYS A 339 -0.86 13.65 33.25
C CYS A 339 0.04 12.49 33.67
N PHE A 340 -0.39 11.27 33.38
CA PHE A 340 0.32 10.02 33.66
C PHE A 340 0.74 9.82 35.13
N GLY A 341 0.18 10.61 36.05
CA GLY A 341 0.37 10.49 37.49
C GLY A 341 -0.69 9.60 38.15
N LYS A 342 -0.90 9.78 39.46
CA LYS A 342 -1.82 8.96 40.27
C LYS A 342 -3.27 8.96 39.75
N ASN A 343 -3.66 10.00 39.01
CA ASN A 343 -5.01 10.24 38.50
C ASN A 343 -5.16 10.08 36.98
N ASN A 344 -4.36 9.21 36.37
CA ASN A 344 -4.37 8.90 34.93
C ASN A 344 -5.76 8.39 34.44
N ASP A 345 -6.34 9.09 33.46
CA ASP A 345 -7.66 8.80 32.88
C ASP A 345 -7.70 7.50 32.07
N ILE A 346 -6.60 7.13 31.41
CA ILE A 346 -6.49 5.85 30.71
C ILE A 346 -6.61 4.72 31.72
N ILE A 347 -5.85 4.78 32.82
CA ILE A 347 -5.90 3.76 33.89
C ILE A 347 -7.29 3.71 34.55
N LYS A 348 -7.92 4.87 34.79
CA LYS A 348 -9.29 4.92 35.32
C LYS A 348 -10.30 4.25 34.36
N GLY A 349 -10.20 4.52 33.07
CA GLY A 349 -11.04 3.89 32.05
C GLY A 349 -10.86 2.37 32.01
N LEU A 350 -9.60 1.89 32.05
CA LEU A 350 -9.30 0.46 32.06
C LEU A 350 -9.77 -0.24 33.35
N LYS A 351 -9.68 0.42 34.51
CA LYS A 351 -10.23 -0.08 35.78
C LYS A 351 -11.74 -0.17 35.75
N ALA A 352 -12.43 0.82 35.17
CA ALA A 352 -13.88 0.77 35.00
C ALA A 352 -14.34 -0.41 34.14
N ILE A 353 -13.56 -0.82 33.13
CA ILE A 353 -13.81 -2.06 32.38
C ILE A 353 -13.62 -3.28 33.29
N GLY A 354 -12.57 -3.31 34.11
CA GLY A 354 -12.32 -4.38 35.09
C GLY A 354 -13.46 -4.54 36.10
N ASP A 355 -14.00 -3.42 36.59
CA ASP A 355 -15.17 -3.41 37.47
C ASP A 355 -16.42 -3.94 36.77
N ALA A 356 -16.64 -3.57 35.51
CA ALA A 356 -17.74 -4.11 34.72
C ALA A 356 -17.58 -5.62 34.44
N LEU A 357 -16.35 -6.10 34.24
CA LEU A 357 -16.04 -7.53 34.12
C LEU A 357 -16.32 -8.28 35.43
N ASN A 358 -15.89 -7.71 36.57
CA ASN A 358 -16.17 -8.25 37.90
C ASN A 358 -17.67 -8.42 38.15
N ILE A 359 -18.48 -7.43 37.75
CA ILE A 359 -19.94 -7.48 37.88
C ILE A 359 -20.55 -8.57 36.99
N LYS A 360 -20.08 -8.70 35.74
CA LYS A 360 -20.68 -9.59 34.74
C LYS A 360 -20.27 -11.05 34.88
N PHE A 361 -18.99 -11.32 35.12
CA PHE A 361 -18.42 -12.66 35.11
C PHE A 361 -17.95 -13.13 36.50
N GLY A 362 -17.88 -12.22 37.47
CA GLY A 362 -17.38 -12.49 38.81
C GLY A 362 -15.85 -12.30 38.91
N PRO A 363 -15.33 -11.94 40.10
CA PRO A 363 -13.92 -11.63 40.31
C PRO A 363 -12.98 -12.83 40.13
N ASN A 364 -13.53 -14.06 40.15
CA ASN A 364 -12.75 -15.29 40.02
C ASN A 364 -12.63 -15.81 38.58
N ASN A 365 -13.35 -15.21 37.62
CA ASN A 365 -13.31 -15.58 36.22
C ASN A 365 -11.94 -15.28 35.59
N ASP A 366 -11.46 -16.16 34.71
CA ASP A 366 -10.12 -16.08 34.12
C ASP A 366 -9.91 -14.79 33.31
N ILE A 367 -10.90 -14.36 32.53
CA ILE A 367 -10.80 -13.12 31.74
C ILE A 367 -10.75 -11.90 32.65
N THR A 368 -11.52 -11.92 33.73
CA THR A 368 -11.56 -10.82 34.71
C THR A 368 -10.25 -10.71 35.47
N LYS A 369 -9.68 -11.83 35.93
CA LYS A 369 -8.35 -11.88 36.55
C LYS A 369 -7.27 -11.42 35.59
N LEU A 370 -7.29 -11.94 34.36
CA LEU A 370 -6.31 -11.59 33.33
C LEU A 370 -6.35 -10.08 33.04
N TRP A 371 -7.54 -9.51 32.86
CA TRP A 371 -7.72 -8.07 32.66
C TRP A 371 -7.18 -7.25 33.84
N ASN A 372 -7.60 -7.55 35.06
CA ASN A 372 -7.21 -6.78 36.24
C ASN A 372 -5.69 -6.86 36.49
N ASN A 373 -5.08 -8.03 36.31
CA ASN A 373 -3.62 -8.20 36.39
C ASN A 373 -2.93 -7.38 35.31
N THR A 374 -3.42 -7.46 34.06
CA THR A 374 -2.89 -6.71 32.92
C THR A 374 -2.92 -5.19 33.17
N VAL A 375 -4.04 -4.67 33.69
CA VAL A 375 -4.18 -3.24 34.01
C VAL A 375 -3.26 -2.82 35.16
N ASN A 376 -3.06 -3.68 36.16
CA ASN A 376 -2.09 -3.41 37.23
C ASN A 376 -0.66 -3.38 36.69
N ASP A 377 -0.27 -4.30 35.80
CA ASP A 377 1.07 -4.35 35.22
C ASP A 377 1.41 -3.08 34.42
N ILE A 378 0.43 -2.54 33.68
CA ILE A 378 0.57 -1.28 32.93
C ILE A 378 0.99 -0.10 33.81
N THR A 379 0.61 -0.09 35.10
CA THR A 379 1.02 0.98 36.02
C THR A 379 2.52 0.97 36.32
N THR A 380 3.22 -0.14 36.02
CA THR A 380 4.63 -0.36 36.34
C THR A 380 5.56 -0.49 35.13
N GLY A 381 5.06 -0.84 33.94
CA GLY A 381 5.91 -1.02 32.76
C GLY A 381 5.21 -0.62 31.48
N PRO A 382 5.64 0.45 30.79
CA PRO A 382 5.04 0.76 29.51
C PRO A 382 6.02 1.09 28.39
N GLY A 383 5.55 0.62 27.25
CA GLY A 383 5.93 0.86 25.88
C GLY A 383 4.95 0.03 25.04
N TYR A 384 4.74 0.37 23.77
CA TYR A 384 3.82 -0.35 22.87
C TYR A 384 4.04 -1.87 22.83
N ASN A 385 5.29 -2.32 22.98
CA ASN A 385 5.65 -3.74 22.94
C ASN A 385 5.29 -4.52 24.22
N HIS A 386 4.55 -3.94 25.15
CA HIS A 386 4.09 -4.64 26.34
C HIS A 386 2.94 -5.59 25.97
N GLU A 387 3.03 -6.87 26.35
CA GLU A 387 1.98 -7.89 26.13
C GLU A 387 0.61 -7.47 26.65
N ALA A 388 0.57 -6.52 27.59
CA ALA A 388 -0.65 -5.93 28.10
C ALA A 388 -1.49 -5.20 27.05
N VAL A 389 -0.88 -4.46 26.11
CA VAL A 389 -1.62 -3.72 25.08
C VAL A 389 -2.35 -4.69 24.16
N LYS A 390 -1.64 -5.72 23.70
CA LYS A 390 -2.21 -6.80 22.88
C LYS A 390 -3.32 -7.55 23.63
N THR A 391 -3.10 -7.84 24.91
CA THR A 391 -4.08 -8.54 25.76
C THR A 391 -5.36 -7.72 25.91
N ILE A 392 -5.25 -6.41 26.17
CA ILE A 392 -6.38 -5.48 26.24
C ILE A 392 -7.16 -5.48 24.92
N ARG A 393 -6.48 -5.34 23.78
CA ARG A 393 -7.14 -5.39 22.47
C ARG A 393 -7.88 -6.72 22.27
N ASN A 394 -7.20 -7.84 22.51
CA ASN A 394 -7.75 -9.17 22.23
C ASN A 394 -9.01 -9.43 23.06
N ILE A 395 -8.94 -9.17 24.37
CA ILE A 395 -10.09 -9.29 25.28
C ILE A 395 -11.22 -8.35 24.84
N SER A 396 -10.90 -7.13 24.43
CA SER A 396 -11.91 -6.15 24.02
C SER A 396 -12.59 -6.52 22.70
N ASN A 397 -11.87 -7.13 21.76
CA ASN A 397 -12.46 -7.68 20.53
C ASN A 397 -13.31 -8.93 20.79
N GLU A 398 -13.01 -9.70 21.83
CA GLU A 398 -13.81 -10.85 22.24
C GLU A 398 -15.10 -10.43 22.97
N ILE A 399 -15.00 -9.44 23.85
CA ILE A 399 -16.10 -9.03 24.75
C ILE A 399 -16.94 -7.89 24.21
N GLY A 400 -16.31 -6.93 23.52
CA GLY A 400 -16.92 -5.67 23.08
C GLY A 400 -17.98 -5.82 21.99
N ARG A 401 -18.31 -7.06 21.60
CA ARG A 401 -19.45 -7.43 20.75
C ARG A 401 -20.78 -7.44 21.51
N THR A 402 -20.73 -7.43 22.84
CA THR A 402 -21.93 -7.43 23.69
C THR A 402 -22.55 -6.02 23.69
N SER A 403 -23.87 -5.90 23.47
CA SER A 403 -24.58 -4.61 23.39
C SER A 403 -24.91 -4.00 24.76
N ASP A 404 -24.36 -4.57 25.83
CA ASP A 404 -24.66 -4.23 27.21
C ASP A 404 -23.74 -3.10 27.74
N ASN A 405 -23.83 -2.86 29.05
CA ASN A 405 -23.04 -1.82 29.71
C ASN A 405 -21.52 -2.05 29.61
N LEU A 406 -21.07 -3.31 29.51
CA LEU A 406 -19.66 -3.62 29.35
C LEU A 406 -19.16 -3.20 27.97
N GLY A 407 -19.91 -3.54 26.91
CA GLY A 407 -19.59 -3.07 25.54
C GLY A 407 -19.50 -1.55 25.43
N LYS A 408 -20.46 -0.83 26.04
CA LYS A 408 -20.46 0.66 26.07
C LYS A 408 -19.27 1.25 26.83
N THR A 409 -18.76 0.55 27.83
CA THR A 409 -17.61 1.00 28.64
C THR A 409 -16.32 0.82 27.86
N ILE A 410 -16.17 -0.31 27.16
CA ILE A 410 -15.05 -0.59 26.26
C ILE A 410 -14.98 0.45 25.13
N GLU A 411 -16.12 0.76 24.49
CA GLU A 411 -16.18 1.74 23.39
C GLU A 411 -15.72 3.14 23.78
N LYS A 412 -15.92 3.54 25.04
CA LYS A 412 -15.45 4.85 25.52
C LYS A 412 -13.95 4.89 25.79
N ALA A 413 -13.35 3.75 26.04
CA ALA A 413 -11.95 3.66 26.46
C ALA A 413 -11.00 3.35 25.30
N LEU A 414 -11.48 2.66 24.27
CA LEU A 414 -10.66 2.12 23.18
C LEU A 414 -11.02 2.74 21.83
N PRO A 415 -10.02 2.99 20.96
CA PRO A 415 -10.28 3.34 19.57
C PRO A 415 -10.98 2.18 18.87
N LYS A 416 -11.98 2.50 18.05
CA LYS A 416 -12.84 1.52 17.37
C LYS A 416 -13.32 2.02 16.02
N ILE A 417 -13.39 1.10 15.06
CA ILE A 417 -14.17 1.30 13.83
C ILE A 417 -15.66 1.21 14.16
N LYS A 418 -16.39 2.29 13.92
CA LYS A 418 -17.83 2.45 14.18
C LYS A 418 -18.62 2.37 12.88
N ILE A 419 -19.93 2.15 13.04
CA ILE A 419 -20.94 2.34 12.00
C ILE A 419 -21.72 3.59 12.38
N LYS A 420 -21.82 4.55 11.48
CA LYS A 420 -22.68 5.73 11.67
C LYS A 420 -23.93 5.58 10.80
N TRP A 421 -25.07 5.32 11.43
CA TRP A 421 -26.36 5.17 10.77
C TRP A 421 -26.97 6.51 10.40
#